data_AF-E6QQ83-F1
#
_entry.id   AF-E6QQ83-F1
#
_cell.length_a   1.000
_cell.length_b   1.000
_cell.length_c   1.000
_cell.angle_alpha   90.00
_cell.angle_beta   90.00
_cell.angle_gamma   90.00
#
_symmetry.space_group_name_H-M   'P 1'
#
loop_
_entity.id
_entity.type
_entity.pdbx_description
1 polymer ?
#
loop_
_entity_poly.entity_id
_entity_poly.type
_entity_poly.pdbx_seq_one_letter_code
_entity_poly.pdbx_strand_id
1 'polypeptide(L)'
;MDALNERQAVSEILTVFSGLFDGPPPQAVGDYLLRDTFPGLRHLLELPPCSRIIQSDDFEQEYEALFLIPTHDHLSPYTSYHRRVGEPPWDSFSEDLAALALAMDIPWRKEEFVPGRSHPISPDHLSVEMGMLAILLVAEVADGTGMVRHKPVETWIQQIMEDCSNALEEMKNYTETLQRPPVAYGETIELASAYLKRCITEKYGIFSSGTQN
;
A
#
# COMPACT_ATOMS: atom_id res chain seq x y z
N MET A 1 6.70 -14.54 19.95
CA MET A 1 5.72 -13.49 19.67
C MET A 1 4.56 -14.21 18.99
N ASP A 2 3.32 -13.96 19.40
CA ASP A 2 2.19 -14.72 18.85
C ASP A 2 1.91 -14.27 17.41
N ALA A 3 1.59 -15.22 16.53
CA ALA A 3 1.32 -15.00 15.10
C ALA A 3 0.30 -13.87 14.83
N LEU A 4 -0.68 -13.69 15.73
CA LEU A 4 -1.67 -12.61 15.63
C LEU A 4 -1.05 -11.23 15.90
N ASN A 5 -0.13 -11.12 16.88
CA ASN A 5 0.54 -9.86 17.19
C ASN A 5 1.43 -9.41 16.02
N GLU A 6 2.03 -10.36 15.30
CA GLU A 6 2.80 -10.07 14.08
C GLU A 6 1.89 -9.56 12.95
N ARG A 7 0.72 -10.19 12.73
CA ARG A 7 -0.29 -9.70 11.76
C ARG A 7 -0.78 -8.30 12.08
N GLN A 8 -1.02 -8.02 13.36
CA GLN A 8 -1.46 -6.70 13.81
C GLN A 8 -0.41 -5.63 13.53
N ALA A 9 0.86 -5.90 13.84
CA ALA A 9 1.94 -4.96 13.54
C ALA A 9 2.05 -4.66 12.04
N VAL A 10 1.91 -5.68 11.17
CA VAL A 10 1.91 -5.49 9.71
C VAL A 10 0.69 -4.67 9.27
N SER A 11 -0.49 -4.97 9.80
CA SER A 11 -1.73 -4.24 9.52
C SER A 11 -1.63 -2.75 9.87
N GLU A 12 -1.05 -2.41 11.02
CA GLU A 12 -0.83 -1.01 11.43
C GLU A 12 0.07 -0.25 10.45
N ILE A 13 1.19 -0.85 10.02
CA ILE A 13 2.10 -0.23 9.05
C ILE A 13 1.44 -0.07 7.68
N LEU A 14 0.69 -1.07 7.21
CA LEU A 14 -0.07 -0.98 5.96
C LEU A 14 -1.14 0.11 6.02
N THR A 15 -1.77 0.32 7.18
CA THR A 15 -2.75 1.39 7.39
C THR A 15 -2.10 2.77 7.28
N VAL A 16 -0.87 2.93 7.77
CA VAL A 16 -0.09 4.17 7.58
C VAL A 16 0.14 4.44 6.09
N PHE A 17 0.65 3.46 5.34
CA PHE A 17 0.90 3.63 3.91
C PHE A 17 -0.40 3.86 3.13
N SER A 18 -1.48 3.14 3.47
CA SER A 18 -2.80 3.37 2.90
C SER A 18 -3.23 4.83 3.03
N GLY A 19 -3.08 5.42 4.22
CA GLY A 19 -3.38 6.82 4.46
C GLY A 19 -2.53 7.79 3.63
N LEU A 20 -1.22 7.52 3.50
CA LEU A 20 -0.31 8.35 2.72
C LEU A 20 -0.61 8.32 1.22
N PHE A 21 -1.00 7.17 0.66
CA PHE A 21 -1.41 7.11 -0.75
C PHE A 21 -2.81 7.73 -0.98
N ASP A 22 -3.66 7.86 0.04
CA ASP A 22 -4.96 8.53 -0.07
C ASP A 22 -4.88 10.07 -0.13
N GLY A 23 -3.82 10.65 0.44
CA GLY A 23 -3.61 12.09 0.53
C GLY A 23 -2.46 12.47 1.46
N PRO A 24 -2.05 13.74 1.43
CA PRO A 24 -1.05 14.24 2.37
C PRO A 24 -1.56 14.08 3.81
N PRO A 25 -0.69 13.64 4.76
CA PRO A 25 -1.06 13.52 6.15
C PRO A 25 -1.24 14.93 6.75
N PRO A 26 -2.09 15.10 7.79
CA PRO A 26 -2.07 16.31 8.60
C PRO A 26 -0.67 16.58 9.16
N GLN A 27 -0.28 17.85 9.30
CA GLN A 27 1.05 18.26 9.78
C GLN A 27 1.54 17.47 11.01
N ALA A 28 0.71 17.36 12.04
CA ALA A 28 1.09 16.65 13.27
C ALA A 28 1.37 15.15 13.04
N VAL A 29 0.69 14.54 12.08
CA VAL A 29 0.91 13.16 11.66
C VAL A 29 2.20 13.07 10.84
N GLY A 30 2.42 13.97 9.88
CA GLY A 30 3.66 14.04 9.12
C GLY A 30 4.89 14.21 10.01
N ASP A 31 4.84 15.14 10.97
CA ASP A 31 5.92 15.35 11.95
C ASP A 31 6.21 14.10 12.80
N TYR A 32 5.16 13.36 13.20
CA TYR A 32 5.30 12.10 13.92
C TYR A 32 5.94 11.01 13.03
N LEU A 33 5.48 10.87 11.79
CA LEU A 33 6.00 9.90 10.83
C LEU A 33 7.50 10.12 10.60
N LEU A 34 7.92 11.36 10.38
CA LEU A 34 9.31 11.70 10.09
C LEU A 34 10.23 11.55 11.30
N ARG A 35 9.74 11.80 12.52
CA ARG A 35 10.53 11.70 13.75
C ARG A 35 10.66 10.27 14.24
N ASP A 36 9.58 9.50 14.21
CA ASP A 36 9.47 8.23 14.93
C ASP A 36 9.28 7.05 13.97
N THR A 37 8.25 7.07 13.11
CA THR A 37 7.88 5.91 12.29
C THR A 37 8.88 5.60 11.18
N PHE A 38 9.26 6.57 10.35
CA PHE A 38 10.15 6.38 9.20
C PHE A 38 11.56 5.97 9.64
N PRO A 39 12.20 6.63 10.64
CA PRO A 39 13.48 6.17 11.15
C PRO A 39 13.41 4.75 11.72
N GLY A 40 12.34 4.41 12.43
CA GLY A 40 12.09 3.06 12.94
C GLY A 40 11.97 2.02 11.83
N LEU A 41 11.22 2.33 10.76
CA LEU A 41 11.08 1.48 9.58
C LEU A 41 12.39 1.31 8.83
N ARG A 42 13.17 2.38 8.60
CA ARG A 42 14.50 2.27 7.96
C ARG A 42 15.42 1.37 8.76
N HIS A 43 15.43 1.51 10.09
CA HIS A 43 16.23 0.64 10.97
C HIS A 43 15.77 -0.81 10.87
N LEU A 44 14.46 -1.05 10.97
CA LEU A 44 13.88 -2.39 10.84
C LEU A 44 14.28 -3.04 9.51
N LEU A 45 14.16 -2.30 8.40
CA LEU A 45 14.43 -2.77 7.04
C LEU A 45 15.91 -2.78 6.66
N GLU A 46 16.81 -2.45 7.59
CA GLU A 46 18.26 -2.38 7.36
C GLU A 46 18.64 -1.44 6.19
N LEU A 47 17.84 -0.38 5.99
CA LEU A 47 18.08 0.62 4.95
C LEU A 47 19.08 1.68 5.44
N PRO A 48 19.92 2.25 4.56
CA PRO A 48 20.78 3.38 4.92
C PRO A 48 19.91 4.57 5.36
N PRO A 49 20.38 5.51 6.20
CA PRO A 49 19.61 6.69 6.58
C PRO A 49 19.09 7.47 5.36
N CYS A 50 17.92 8.09 5.49
CA CYS A 50 17.40 8.95 4.43
C CYS A 50 18.42 10.06 4.12
N SER A 51 18.81 10.16 2.85
CA SER A 51 19.87 11.08 2.41
C SER A 51 19.41 12.54 2.32
N ARG A 52 18.10 12.77 2.42
CA ARG A 52 17.47 14.09 2.25
C ARG A 52 16.76 14.48 3.54
N ILE A 53 16.75 15.78 3.81
CA ILE A 53 15.93 16.34 4.88
C ILE A 53 14.50 16.41 4.33
N ILE A 54 13.59 15.67 4.96
CA ILE A 54 12.16 15.69 4.64
C ILE A 54 11.48 16.60 5.66
N GLN A 55 10.64 17.51 5.19
CA GLN A 55 9.77 18.35 6.00
C GLN A 55 8.32 17.88 5.82
N SER A 56 7.47 18.05 6.84
CA SER A 56 6.10 17.55 6.74
C SER A 56 5.26 18.28 5.69
N ASP A 57 5.62 19.51 5.32
CA ASP A 57 4.98 20.26 4.23
C ASP A 57 5.35 19.75 2.84
N ASP A 58 6.45 18.97 2.71
CA ASP A 58 6.81 18.33 1.44
C ASP A 58 5.72 17.37 0.95
N PHE A 59 5.00 16.69 1.87
CA PHE A 59 3.91 15.80 1.48
C PHE A 59 2.79 16.54 0.72
N GLU A 60 2.36 17.70 1.22
CA GLU A 60 1.31 18.47 0.55
C GLU A 60 1.79 19.02 -0.80
N GLN A 61 3.03 19.51 -0.84
CA GLN A 61 3.63 20.08 -2.05
C GLN A 61 3.82 19.05 -3.18
N GLU A 62 4.10 17.80 -2.82
CA GLU A 62 4.38 16.73 -3.77
C GLU A 62 3.12 15.99 -4.24
N TYR A 63 2.13 15.79 -3.37
CA TYR A 63 1.04 14.83 -3.63
C TYR A 63 0.25 15.14 -4.91
N GLU A 64 -0.16 16.39 -5.10
CA GLU A 64 -0.99 16.77 -6.24
C GLU A 64 -0.25 16.60 -7.57
N ALA A 65 1.02 17.02 -7.64
CA ALA A 65 1.84 16.94 -8.85
C ALA A 65 2.19 15.49 -9.22
N LEU A 66 2.41 14.64 -8.21
CA LEU A 66 2.73 13.22 -8.40
C LEU A 66 1.49 12.42 -8.78
N PHE A 67 0.40 12.49 -8.01
CA PHE A 67 -0.68 11.50 -8.11
C PHE A 67 -1.97 12.01 -8.75
N LEU A 68 -2.23 13.33 -8.74
CA LEU A 68 -3.54 13.86 -9.16
C LEU A 68 -3.51 14.52 -10.54
N ILE A 69 -2.45 15.28 -10.84
CA ILE A 69 -2.35 16.01 -12.10
C ILE A 69 -1.50 15.21 -13.09
N PRO A 70 -1.97 14.98 -14.33
CA PRO A 70 -1.17 14.35 -15.38
C PRO A 70 -0.10 15.33 -15.87
N THR A 71 0.99 15.43 -15.11
CA THR A 71 2.21 16.16 -15.46
C THR A 71 3.29 15.19 -15.97
N HIS A 72 4.43 15.72 -16.40
CA HIS A 72 5.61 14.90 -16.72
C HIS A 72 6.16 14.09 -15.53
N ASP A 73 5.85 14.49 -14.30
CA ASP A 73 6.29 13.81 -13.07
C ASP A 73 5.18 12.90 -12.49
N HIS A 74 4.11 12.66 -13.25
CA HIS A 74 2.96 11.90 -12.76
C HIS A 74 3.32 10.42 -12.53
N LEU A 75 2.91 9.93 -11.36
CA LEU A 75 2.95 8.54 -10.93
C LEU A 75 1.52 8.07 -10.72
N SER A 76 1.10 7.07 -11.48
CA SER A 76 -0.22 6.46 -11.28
C SER A 76 -0.23 5.66 -9.98
N PRO A 77 -1.14 5.92 -9.02
CA PRO A 77 -1.28 5.13 -7.80
C PRO A 77 -2.15 3.87 -7.99
N TYR A 78 -2.45 3.47 -9.21
CA TYR A 78 -3.31 2.33 -9.53
C TYR A 78 -2.47 1.13 -9.95
N THR A 79 -2.58 0.00 -9.25
CA THR A 79 -1.77 -1.20 -9.52
C THR A 79 -1.96 -1.72 -10.93
N SER A 80 -3.17 -1.58 -11.49
CA SER A 80 -3.47 -1.96 -12.87
C SER A 80 -2.67 -1.19 -13.93
N TYR A 81 -2.17 0.01 -13.61
CA TYR A 81 -1.32 0.80 -14.51
C TYR A 81 0.08 0.17 -14.65
N HIS A 82 0.56 -0.49 -13.61
CA HIS A 82 1.89 -1.09 -13.50
C HIS A 82 1.90 -2.59 -13.86
N ARG A 83 0.79 -3.11 -14.37
CA ARG A 83 0.67 -4.50 -14.80
C ARG A 83 1.33 -4.74 -16.15
N ARG A 84 1.93 -5.91 -16.32
CA ARG A 84 2.65 -6.25 -17.55
C ARG A 84 1.69 -6.47 -18.70
N VAL A 85 2.15 -6.14 -19.90
CA VAL A 85 1.46 -6.44 -21.16
C VAL A 85 1.20 -7.95 -21.26
N GLY A 86 -0.07 -8.35 -21.28
CA GLY A 86 -0.51 -9.76 -21.39
C GLY A 86 -1.29 -10.29 -20.18
N GLU A 87 -1.42 -9.51 -19.11
CA GLU A 87 -2.28 -9.83 -17.97
C GLU A 87 -3.78 -9.60 -18.30
N PRO A 88 -4.72 -10.19 -17.54
CA PRO A 88 -6.15 -10.07 -17.79
C PRO A 88 -6.57 -8.60 -17.94
N PRO A 89 -7.55 -8.29 -18.81
CA PRO A 89 -7.98 -6.92 -19.02
C PRO A 89 -8.45 -6.27 -17.71
N TRP A 90 -8.20 -4.96 -17.64
CA TRP A 90 -8.50 -4.05 -16.52
C TRP A 90 -9.86 -4.32 -15.85
N ASP A 91 -10.87 -4.68 -16.63
CA ASP A 91 -12.23 -4.96 -16.18
C ASP A 91 -12.29 -6.13 -15.18
N SER A 92 -11.69 -7.28 -15.51
CA SER A 92 -11.83 -8.50 -14.69
C SER A 92 -11.13 -8.42 -13.33
N PHE A 93 -9.98 -7.74 -13.26
CA PHE A 93 -9.24 -7.56 -12.01
C PHE A 93 -9.89 -6.51 -11.10
N SER A 94 -10.33 -5.39 -11.68
CA SER A 94 -11.02 -4.34 -10.95
C SER A 94 -12.36 -4.82 -10.40
N GLU A 95 -13.05 -5.73 -11.11
CA GLU A 95 -14.27 -6.39 -10.64
C GLU A 95 -14.04 -7.28 -9.41
N ASP A 96 -12.97 -8.08 -9.42
CA ASP A 96 -12.61 -8.96 -8.31
C ASP A 96 -12.22 -8.17 -7.05
N LEU A 97 -11.46 -7.07 -7.20
CA LEU A 97 -11.15 -6.17 -6.09
C LEU A 97 -12.37 -5.36 -5.62
N ALA A 98 -13.24 -4.90 -6.53
CA ALA A 98 -14.50 -4.23 -6.16
C ALA A 98 -15.39 -5.17 -5.32
N ALA A 99 -15.45 -6.43 -5.74
CA ALA A 99 -16.18 -7.50 -5.07
C ALA A 99 -15.63 -7.83 -3.69
N LEU A 100 -14.30 -7.89 -3.55
CA LEU A 100 -13.63 -8.07 -2.28
C LEU A 100 -13.91 -6.88 -1.35
N ALA A 101 -13.69 -5.65 -1.83
CA ALA A 101 -13.89 -4.45 -1.03
C ALA A 101 -15.34 -4.30 -0.56
N LEU A 102 -16.32 -4.70 -1.40
CA LEU A 102 -17.73 -4.80 -1.01
C LEU A 102 -17.96 -5.87 0.08
N ALA A 103 -17.33 -7.04 -0.04
CA ALA A 103 -17.45 -8.10 0.96
C ALA A 103 -16.83 -7.73 2.31
N MET A 104 -15.85 -6.82 2.30
CA MET A 104 -15.17 -6.30 3.49
C MET A 104 -15.80 -5.03 4.05
N ASP A 105 -16.88 -4.52 3.42
CA ASP A 105 -17.52 -3.25 3.76
C ASP A 105 -16.54 -2.05 3.80
N ILE A 106 -15.55 -2.06 2.91
CA ILE A 106 -14.58 -0.97 2.78
C ILE A 106 -15.21 0.10 1.86
N PRO A 107 -15.43 1.33 2.32
CA PRO A 107 -15.90 2.42 1.47
C PRO A 107 -14.75 2.89 0.56
N TRP A 108 -14.55 2.20 -0.56
CA TRP A 108 -13.55 2.59 -1.57
C TRP A 108 -14.09 3.65 -2.54
N ARG A 109 -15.42 3.79 -2.64
CA ARG A 109 -16.06 4.89 -3.37
C ARG A 109 -16.14 6.09 -2.45
N LYS A 110 -15.26 7.07 -2.66
CA LYS A 110 -15.47 8.40 -2.07
C LYS A 110 -16.74 8.98 -2.68
N GLU A 111 -17.76 9.16 -1.85
CA GLU A 111 -19.04 9.77 -2.27
C GLU A 111 -18.91 11.28 -2.50
N GLU A 112 -17.87 11.89 -1.91
CA GLU A 112 -17.60 13.32 -1.97
C GLU A 112 -16.17 13.62 -2.44
N PHE A 113 -16.03 14.65 -3.26
CA PHE A 113 -14.72 15.18 -3.67
C PHE A 113 -14.10 15.96 -2.51
N VAL A 114 -12.91 15.52 -2.07
CA VAL A 114 -12.08 16.24 -1.10
C VAL A 114 -10.87 16.82 -1.85
N PRO A 115 -10.73 18.16 -1.95
CA PRO A 115 -9.58 18.79 -2.59
C PRO A 115 -8.26 18.27 -2.01
N GLY A 116 -7.27 18.02 -2.88
CA GLY A 116 -5.96 17.51 -2.49
C GLY A 116 -5.91 16.01 -2.15
N ARG A 117 -6.96 15.25 -2.45
CA ARG A 117 -7.00 13.79 -2.28
C ARG A 117 -7.41 13.09 -3.57
N SER A 118 -7.01 11.82 -3.72
CA SER A 118 -7.46 10.99 -4.84
C SER A 118 -8.98 10.93 -4.92
N HIS A 119 -9.55 11.28 -6.09
CA HIS A 119 -10.97 11.15 -6.41
C HIS A 119 -11.20 11.18 -7.94
N PRO A 120 -12.01 10.29 -8.53
CA PRO A 120 -12.60 9.11 -7.90
C PRO A 120 -11.52 8.08 -7.53
N ILE A 121 -11.80 7.22 -6.56
CA ILE A 121 -10.93 6.09 -6.22
C ILE A 121 -11.57 4.81 -6.77
N SER A 122 -10.73 3.95 -7.36
CA SER A 122 -11.08 2.59 -7.75
C SER A 122 -10.45 1.57 -6.78
N PRO A 123 -10.94 0.32 -6.76
CA PRO A 123 -10.49 -0.70 -5.82
C PRO A 123 -9.00 -1.08 -5.92
N ASP A 124 -8.39 -0.86 -7.09
CA ASP A 124 -6.98 -1.13 -7.41
C ASP A 124 -6.05 0.06 -7.10
N HIS A 125 -6.58 1.13 -6.50
CA HIS A 125 -5.76 2.20 -5.98
C HIS A 125 -4.96 1.70 -4.76
N LEU A 126 -3.67 2.05 -4.68
CA LEU A 126 -2.76 1.58 -3.61
C LEU A 126 -3.31 1.84 -2.20
N SER A 127 -3.96 2.98 -1.96
CA SER A 127 -4.59 3.25 -0.66
C SER A 127 -5.66 2.21 -0.29
N VAL A 128 -6.47 1.77 -1.26
CA VAL A 128 -7.55 0.81 -1.04
C VAL A 128 -6.98 -0.60 -0.89
N GLU A 129 -6.07 -0.99 -1.78
CA GLU A 129 -5.43 -2.31 -1.71
C GLU A 129 -4.66 -2.51 -0.40
N MET A 130 -3.88 -1.53 0.04
CA MET A 130 -3.18 -1.62 1.33
C MET A 130 -4.15 -1.66 2.52
N GLY A 131 -5.28 -0.93 2.44
CA GLY A 131 -6.33 -1.00 3.45
C GLY A 131 -7.02 -2.37 3.50
N MET A 132 -7.33 -2.95 2.32
CA MET A 132 -7.83 -4.32 2.21
C MET A 132 -6.83 -5.32 2.80
N LEU A 133 -5.55 -5.21 2.44
CA LEU A 133 -4.50 -6.09 2.97
C LEU A 133 -4.38 -5.99 4.50
N ALA A 134 -4.42 -4.77 5.05
CA ALA A 134 -4.37 -4.53 6.48
C ALA A 134 -5.52 -5.23 7.21
N ILE A 135 -6.74 -5.15 6.69
CA ILE A 135 -7.91 -5.81 7.29
C ILE A 135 -7.82 -7.33 7.13
N LEU A 136 -7.47 -7.85 5.95
CA LEU A 136 -7.36 -9.29 5.69
C LEU A 136 -6.35 -9.98 6.61
N LEU A 137 -5.27 -9.29 6.98
CA LEU A 137 -4.26 -9.84 7.89
C LEU A 137 -4.78 -10.08 9.30
N VAL A 138 -5.72 -9.27 9.79
CA VAL A 138 -6.22 -9.34 11.16
C VAL A 138 -7.66 -9.83 11.27
N ALA A 139 -8.35 -9.98 10.14
CA ALA A 139 -9.71 -10.48 10.11
C ALA A 139 -9.76 -11.92 10.66
N GLU A 140 -10.54 -12.11 11.72
CA GLU A 140 -11.07 -13.44 12.04
C GLU A 140 -12.09 -13.76 10.95
N VAL A 141 -11.85 -14.82 10.17
CA VAL A 141 -12.77 -15.17 9.09
C VAL A 141 -14.10 -15.60 9.70
N ALA A 142 -15.11 -14.74 9.56
CA ALA A 142 -16.36 -14.76 10.33
C ALA A 142 -17.21 -16.03 10.17
N ASP A 143 -16.95 -16.84 9.15
CA ASP A 143 -17.65 -18.09 8.88
C ASP A 143 -16.82 -19.36 9.25
N GLY A 144 -15.62 -19.17 9.79
CA GLY A 144 -14.69 -20.27 10.12
C GLY A 144 -14.16 -21.03 8.90
N THR A 145 -14.48 -20.59 7.67
CA THR A 145 -14.08 -21.29 6.45
C THR A 145 -12.73 -20.84 5.91
N GLY A 146 -12.22 -19.68 6.36
CA GLY A 146 -11.00 -19.10 5.81
C GLY A 146 -11.19 -18.45 4.43
N MET A 147 -12.43 -18.29 3.96
CA MET A 147 -12.76 -17.84 2.60
C MET A 147 -13.40 -16.45 2.57
N VAL A 148 -13.06 -15.67 1.55
CA VAL A 148 -13.79 -14.46 1.16
C VAL A 148 -14.07 -14.55 -0.33
N ARG A 149 -15.35 -14.46 -0.73
CA ARG A 149 -15.80 -14.56 -2.13
C ARG A 149 -15.32 -15.86 -2.83
N HIS A 150 -15.44 -17.00 -2.14
CA HIS A 150 -15.03 -18.32 -2.65
C HIS A 150 -13.53 -18.48 -2.91
N LYS A 151 -12.70 -17.59 -2.38
CA LYS A 151 -11.25 -17.66 -2.45
C LYS A 151 -10.65 -17.61 -1.04
N PRO A 152 -9.59 -18.39 -0.73
CA PRO A 152 -8.95 -18.32 0.58
C PRO A 152 -8.40 -16.92 0.85
N VAL A 153 -8.51 -16.46 2.10
CA VAL A 153 -7.96 -15.16 2.55
C VAL A 153 -6.47 -15.06 2.22
N GLU A 154 -5.73 -16.14 2.38
CA GLU A 154 -4.31 -16.22 2.07
C GLU A 154 -4.02 -15.93 0.61
N THR A 155 -4.89 -16.39 -0.31
CA THR A 155 -4.73 -16.13 -1.73
C THR A 155 -5.05 -14.67 -2.08
N TRP A 156 -5.94 -14.00 -1.33
CA TRP A 156 -6.14 -12.56 -1.45
C TRP A 156 -4.95 -11.77 -0.93
N ILE A 157 -4.45 -12.11 0.26
CA ILE A 157 -3.26 -11.48 0.85
C ILE A 157 -2.09 -11.59 -0.12
N GLN A 158 -1.86 -12.77 -0.70
CA GLN A 158 -0.79 -12.98 -1.66
C GLN A 158 -0.93 -12.15 -2.91
N GLN A 159 -2.10 -12.17 -3.53
CA GLN A 159 -2.31 -11.41 -4.75
C GLN A 159 -2.11 -9.90 -4.52
N ILE A 160 -2.76 -9.34 -3.50
CA ILE A 160 -2.71 -7.90 -3.21
C ILE A 160 -1.28 -7.48 -2.83
N MET A 161 -0.58 -8.28 -2.02
CA MET A 161 0.79 -7.99 -1.63
C MET A 161 1.75 -8.00 -2.83
N GLU A 162 1.59 -8.95 -3.76
CA GLU A 162 2.36 -9.01 -5.01
C GLU A 162 2.03 -7.83 -5.94
N ASP A 163 0.75 -7.51 -6.14
CA ASP A 163 0.29 -6.39 -6.98
C ASP A 163 0.83 -5.05 -6.45
N CYS A 164 0.65 -4.76 -5.16
CA CYS A 164 1.19 -3.57 -4.51
C CYS A 164 2.73 -3.52 -4.58
N SER A 165 3.41 -4.63 -4.32
CA SER A 165 4.88 -4.67 -4.33
C SER A 165 5.45 -4.40 -5.74
N ASN A 166 4.79 -4.90 -6.80
CA ASN A 166 5.21 -4.65 -8.17
C ASN A 166 5.01 -3.19 -8.56
N ALA A 167 3.83 -2.63 -8.26
CA ALA A 167 3.52 -1.23 -8.53
C ALA A 167 4.51 -0.28 -7.83
N LEU A 168 4.79 -0.50 -6.54
CA LEU A 168 5.73 0.34 -5.79
C LEU A 168 7.16 0.21 -6.29
N GLU A 169 7.58 -0.95 -6.76
CA GLU A 169 8.90 -1.12 -7.37
C GLU A 169 9.02 -0.33 -8.68
N GLU A 170 7.99 -0.38 -9.52
CA GLU A 170 7.96 0.41 -10.76
C GLU A 170 7.96 1.91 -10.46
N MET A 171 7.11 2.34 -9.53
CA MET A 171 7.06 3.73 -9.06
C MET A 171 8.42 4.17 -8.50
N LYS A 172 9.06 3.34 -7.67
CA LYS A 172 10.39 3.62 -7.13
C LYS A 172 11.40 3.84 -8.27
N ASN A 173 11.47 2.93 -9.22
CA ASN A 173 12.38 3.04 -10.36
C ASN A 173 12.11 4.31 -11.17
N TYR A 174 10.84 4.71 -11.33
CA TYR A 174 10.47 5.92 -12.03
C TYR A 174 10.84 7.20 -11.25
N THR A 175 10.69 7.22 -9.92
CA THR A 175 11.03 8.39 -9.09
C THR A 175 12.48 8.85 -9.26
N GLU A 176 13.40 7.90 -9.51
CA GLU A 176 14.82 8.19 -9.75
C GLU A 176 15.07 8.87 -11.10
N THR A 177 14.12 8.76 -12.04
CA THR A 177 14.21 9.33 -13.40
C THR A 177 13.51 10.67 -13.56
N LEU A 178 12.76 11.11 -12.55
CA LEU A 178 12.00 12.35 -12.59
C LEU A 178 12.90 13.58 -12.65
N GLN A 179 12.41 14.66 -13.28
CA GLN A 179 13.17 15.92 -13.36
C GLN A 179 13.36 16.51 -11.96
N ARG A 180 12.37 16.32 -11.08
CA ARG A 180 12.42 16.67 -9.66
C ARG A 180 12.03 15.44 -8.84
N PRO A 181 12.99 14.60 -8.44
CA PRO A 181 12.69 13.41 -7.65
C PRO A 181 12.06 13.81 -6.32
N PRO A 182 10.87 13.26 -5.98
CA PRO A 182 10.19 13.60 -4.74
C PRO A 182 11.02 13.18 -3.53
N VAL A 183 10.87 13.92 -2.44
CA VAL A 183 11.59 13.74 -1.19
C VAL A 183 10.70 12.97 -0.21
N ALA A 184 9.49 13.47 0.08
CA ALA A 184 8.58 12.85 1.03
C ALA A 184 7.89 11.59 0.47
N TYR A 185 7.32 11.68 -0.74
CA TYR A 185 6.73 10.52 -1.39
C TYR A 185 7.77 9.58 -1.99
N GLY A 186 8.96 10.07 -2.32
CA GLY A 186 10.10 9.22 -2.66
C GLY A 186 10.47 8.29 -1.51
N GLU A 187 10.62 8.84 -0.29
CA GLU A 187 10.84 8.06 0.93
C GLU A 187 9.67 7.10 1.21
N THR A 188 8.43 7.57 1.07
CA THR A 188 7.24 6.75 1.30
C THR A 188 7.19 5.53 0.39
N ILE A 189 7.48 5.72 -0.91
CA ILE A 189 7.53 4.65 -1.90
C ILE A 189 8.69 3.68 -1.62
N GLU A 190 9.87 4.20 -1.25
CA GLU A 190 11.02 3.36 -0.88
C GLU A 190 10.69 2.45 0.32
N LEU A 191 10.15 3.05 1.39
CA LEU A 191 9.79 2.34 2.61
C LEU A 191 8.69 1.31 2.36
N ALA A 192 7.62 1.68 1.64
CA ALA A 192 6.51 0.78 1.34
C ALA A 192 6.96 -0.40 0.48
N SER A 193 7.77 -0.14 -0.57
CA SER A 193 8.33 -1.19 -1.44
C SER A 193 9.20 -2.16 -0.65
N ALA A 194 10.15 -1.65 0.14
CA ALA A 194 11.04 -2.47 0.95
C ALA A 194 10.27 -3.27 2.01
N TYR A 195 9.27 -2.67 2.65
CA TYR A 195 8.43 -3.32 3.65
C TYR A 195 7.63 -4.49 3.08
N LEU A 196 6.92 -4.27 1.96
CA LEU A 196 6.15 -5.33 1.30
C LEU A 196 7.06 -6.45 0.78
N LYS A 197 8.20 -6.12 0.16
CA LYS A 197 9.19 -7.12 -0.26
C LYS A 197 9.71 -7.96 0.90
N ARG A 198 9.94 -7.35 2.06
CA ARG A 198 10.29 -8.07 3.27
C ARG A 198 9.18 -9.01 3.70
N CYS A 199 7.92 -8.55 3.76
CA CYS A 199 6.77 -9.40 4.09
C CYS A 199 6.63 -10.61 3.14
N ILE A 200 6.88 -10.42 1.84
CA ILE A 200 6.88 -11.49 0.83
C ILE A 200 8.05 -12.46 1.03
N THR A 201 9.25 -11.94 1.29
CA THR A 201 10.50 -12.73 1.38
C THR A 201 10.60 -13.52 2.68
N GLU A 202 10.23 -12.90 3.80
CA GLU A 202 10.02 -13.57 5.09
C GLU A 202 8.79 -14.48 5.05
N LYS A 203 8.09 -14.47 3.90
CA LYS A 203 7.19 -15.48 3.37
C LYS A 203 6.25 -15.98 4.44
N TYR A 204 5.26 -15.17 4.84
CA TYR A 204 4.14 -15.75 5.57
C TYR A 204 4.61 -16.58 6.78
N GLY A 205 5.52 -16.05 7.61
CA GLY A 205 5.87 -16.61 8.94
C GLY A 205 4.67 -16.85 9.87
N ILE A 206 3.47 -16.50 9.38
CA ILE A 206 2.17 -16.59 10.01
C ILE A 206 1.29 -17.73 9.47
N PHE A 207 1.76 -18.53 8.50
CA PHE A 207 1.02 -19.65 7.91
C PHE A 207 1.84 -20.95 7.80
N SER A 208 3.02 -21.04 8.43
CA SER A 208 3.89 -22.21 8.36
C SER A 208 3.55 -23.34 9.35
N SER A 209 2.45 -23.27 10.09
CA SER A 209 1.95 -24.37 10.93
C SER A 209 0.80 -25.12 10.24
N GLY A 210 1.07 -25.91 9.20
CA GLY A 210 -0.03 -26.60 8.55
C GLY A 210 0.22 -27.48 7.33
N THR A 211 1.40 -28.08 7.16
CA THR A 211 1.51 -29.30 6.34
C THR A 211 2.62 -30.20 6.89
N GLN A 212 2.26 -30.98 7.91
CA GLN A 212 2.83 -32.32 8.07
C GLN A 212 1.84 -33.29 7.46
N ASN A 213 2.25 -33.97 6.40
CA ASN A 213 1.84 -35.33 6.05
C ASN A 213 3.08 -36.04 5.50
#